data_AF-A0A840UM88-F1
#
_entry.id   AF-A0A840UM88-F1
#
_cell.length_a   1.000
_cell.length_b   1.000
_cell.length_c   1.000
_cell.angle_alpha   90.00
_cell.angle_beta   90.00
_cell.angle_gamma   90.00
#
_symmetry.space_group_name_H-M   'P 1'
#
loop_
_entity.id
_entity.type
_entity.pdbx_description
1 polymer ?
#
loop_
_entity_poly.entity_id
_entity_poly.type
_entity_poly.pdbx_seq_one_letter_code
_entity_poly.pdbx_strand_id
1 'polypeptide(L)'
;MQISKEEQAPAAGKILIILLAAIAAIGPLATDMYLPAFPEISQNLNVSASYIQLTLTTWLIGLAFGQIIVGPLSDIFGRKNRF
;
A
#
# COMPACT_ATOMS: atom_id res chain seq x y z
N MET A 1 11.04 -12.99 -40.54
CA MET A 1 11.57 -11.92 -39.67
C MET A 1 10.41 -11.01 -39.29
N GLN A 2 9.55 -11.49 -38.38
CA GLN A 2 8.46 -10.72 -37.81
C GLN A 2 9.01 -10.18 -36.50
N ILE A 3 9.35 -8.90 -36.44
CA ILE A 3 9.63 -8.22 -35.18
C ILE A 3 8.31 -8.26 -34.41
N SER A 4 8.28 -9.03 -33.33
CA SER A 4 7.24 -9.00 -32.32
C SER A 4 6.96 -7.54 -32.00
N LYS A 5 5.81 -7.02 -32.42
CA LYS A 5 5.31 -5.73 -31.99
C LYS A 5 5.33 -5.78 -30.47
N GLU A 6 6.27 -5.09 -29.84
CA GLU A 6 6.13 -4.72 -28.44
C GLU A 6 4.76 -4.08 -28.35
N GLU A 7 3.83 -4.76 -27.67
CA GLU A 7 2.52 -4.23 -27.34
C GLU A 7 2.77 -3.07 -26.38
N GLN A 8 3.12 -1.91 -26.95
CA GLN A 8 3.35 -0.68 -26.22
C GLN A 8 2.03 -0.35 -25.55
N ALA A 9 1.95 -0.66 -24.25
CA ALA A 9 0.84 -0.25 -23.43
C ALA A 9 0.65 1.27 -23.63
N PRO A 10 -0.58 1.73 -23.88
CA PRO A 10 -0.85 3.16 -24.08
C PRO A 10 -0.22 3.95 -22.93
N ALA A 11 0.26 5.17 -23.18
CA ALA A 11 0.92 6.00 -22.15
C ALA A 11 0.10 6.10 -20.84
N ALA A 12 -1.24 6.04 -20.94
CA ALA A 12 -2.17 5.93 -19.83
C ALA A 12 -1.95 4.68 -18.93
N GLY A 13 -1.59 3.52 -19.50
CA GLY A 13 -1.27 2.31 -18.76
C GLY A 13 0.03 2.42 -17.97
N LYS A 14 1.06 3.09 -18.51
CA LYS A 14 2.32 3.34 -17.79
C LYS A 14 2.11 4.29 -16.61
N ILE A 15 1.35 5.36 -16.80
CA ILE A 15 1.00 6.31 -15.72
C ILE A 15 0.19 5.60 -14.65
N LEU A 16 -0.78 4.76 -15.02
CA LEU A 16 -1.58 4.00 -14.07
C LEU A 16 -0.70 3.06 -13.22
N ILE A 17 0.25 2.35 -13.84
CA ILE A 17 1.19 1.47 -13.10
C ILE A 17 2.02 2.29 -12.11
N ILE A 18 2.54 3.46 -12.52
CA ILE A 18 3.31 4.33 -11.62
C ILE A 18 2.45 4.82 -10.45
N LEU A 19 1.20 5.23 -10.71
CA LEU A 19 0.28 5.67 -9.66
C LEU A 19 -0.05 4.55 -8.69
N LEU A 20 -0.35 3.35 -9.19
CA LEU A 20 -0.62 2.18 -8.35
C LEU A 20 0.61 1.79 -7.53
N ALA A 21 1.80 1.82 -8.12
CA ALA A 21 3.06 1.58 -7.42
C ALA A 21 3.31 2.62 -6.33
N ALA A 22 3.06 3.91 -6.63
CA ALA A 22 3.21 4.99 -5.66
C ALA A 22 2.25 4.83 -4.49
N ILE A 23 0.97 4.54 -4.74
CA ILE A 23 -0.03 4.29 -3.71
C ILE A 23 0.33 3.06 -2.87
N ALA A 24 0.75 1.97 -3.52
CA ALA A 24 1.16 0.75 -2.83
C ALA A 24 2.41 0.96 -1.94
N ALA A 25 3.32 1.85 -2.35
CA ALA A 25 4.53 2.16 -1.61
C ALA A 25 4.28 2.98 -0.33
N ILE A 26 3.14 3.68 -0.20
CA ILE A 26 2.84 4.53 0.97
C ILE A 26 2.91 3.71 2.27
N GLY A 27 2.35 2.50 2.30
CA GLY A 27 2.33 1.66 3.51
C GLY A 27 3.73 1.26 4.01
N PRO A 28 4.55 0.59 3.17
CA PRO A 28 5.92 0.25 3.51
C PRO A 28 6.77 1.48 3.88
N LEU A 29 6.69 2.58 3.10
CA LEU A 29 7.44 3.80 3.38
C LEU A 29 7.06 4.42 4.73
N ALA A 30 5.76 4.47 5.05
CA ALA A 30 5.31 4.98 6.34
C ALA A 30 5.88 4.13 7.50
N THR A 31 5.92 2.81 7.35
CA THR A 31 6.46 1.90 8.39
C THR A 31 7.95 2.10 8.58
N ASP A 32 8.70 2.16 7.48
CA ASP A 32 10.15 2.30 7.48
C ASP A 32 10.59 3.65 8.07
N MET A 33 9.78 4.70 7.89
CA MET A 33 9.99 5.99 8.55
C MET A 33 9.55 6.00 10.01
N TYR A 34 8.50 5.26 10.35
CA TYR A 34 7.91 5.26 11.69
C TYR A 34 8.77 4.53 12.72
N LEU A 35 9.34 3.36 12.37
CA LEU A 35 10.15 2.55 13.28
C LEU A 35 11.39 3.28 13.85
N PRO A 36 12.23 3.99 13.08
CA PRO A 36 13.36 4.73 13.63
C PRO A 36 12.93 5.95 14.46
N ALA A 37 11.76 6.53 14.17
CA ALA A 37 11.20 7.67 14.93
C ALA A 37 10.55 7.24 16.26
N PHE A 38 10.36 5.93 16.47
CA PHE A 38 9.65 5.36 17.61
C PHE A 38 10.19 5.85 18.98
N PRO A 39 11.52 5.86 19.24
CA PRO A 39 12.05 6.32 20.53
C PRO A 39 11.77 7.81 20.77
N GLU A 40 11.86 8.63 19.72
CA GLU A 40 11.62 10.08 19.79
C GLU A 40 10.14 10.37 20.08
N ILE A 41 9.21 9.67 19.43
CA ILE A 41 7.76 9.80 19.67
C ILE A 41 7.42 9.42 21.12
N SER A 42 7.99 8.32 21.63
CA SER A 42 7.78 7.86 23.01
C SER A 42 8.23 8.90 24.04
N GLN A 43 9.40 9.52 23.82
CA GLN A 43 9.93 10.57 24.69
C GLN A 43 9.09 11.84 24.63
N ASN A 44 8.77 12.33 23.44
CA ASN A 44 8.01 13.57 23.24
C ASN A 44 6.59 13.50 23.81
N LEU A 45 5.97 12.31 23.78
CA LEU A 45 4.64 12.08 24.33
C LEU A 45 4.66 11.58 25.79
N ASN A 46 5.85 11.34 26.37
CA ASN A 46 6.04 10.77 27.70
C ASN A 46 5.22 9.49 27.95
N VAL A 47 5.16 8.60 26.96
CA VAL A 47 4.46 7.31 27.01
C VAL A 47 5.44 6.16 26.88
N SER A 48 5.07 4.97 27.38
CA SER A 48 5.91 3.79 27.22
C SER A 48 5.94 3.30 25.76
N ALA A 49 6.98 2.54 25.42
CA ALA A 49 7.12 1.95 24.09
C ALA A 49 5.91 1.08 23.68
N SER A 50 5.26 0.42 24.65
CA SER A 50 4.07 -0.39 24.41
C SER A 50 2.90 0.42 23.83
N TYR A 51 2.73 1.67 24.26
CA TYR A 51 1.66 2.54 23.72
C TYR A 51 1.90 2.89 22.25
N ILE A 52 3.15 3.19 21.88
CA ILE A 52 3.51 3.47 20.48
C ILE A 52 3.46 2.19 19.63
N GLN A 53 3.69 1.01 20.22
CA GLN A 53 3.56 -0.27 19.52
C GLN A 53 2.10 -0.60 19.21
N LEU A 54 1.16 -0.22 20.08
CA LEU A 54 -0.27 -0.41 19.85
C LEU A 54 -0.74 0.31 18.58
N THR A 55 -0.15 1.45 18.21
CA THR A 55 -0.55 2.15 16.98
C THR A 55 -0.20 1.36 15.73
N LEU A 56 0.97 0.70 15.69
CA LEU A 56 1.35 -0.22 14.61
C LEU A 56 0.42 -1.42 14.56
N THR A 57 0.09 -1.99 15.72
CA THR A 57 -0.89 -3.09 15.80
C THR A 57 -2.25 -2.65 15.25
N THR A 58 -2.76 -1.49 15.66
CA THR A 58 -4.02 -0.93 15.15
C THR A 58 -3.95 -0.68 13.64
N TRP A 59 -2.84 -0.17 13.12
CA TRP A 59 -2.63 0.01 11.69
C TRP A 59 -2.66 -1.32 10.92
N LEU A 60 -1.97 -2.36 11.41
CA LEU A 60 -1.97 -3.69 10.81
C LEU A 60 -3.36 -4.34 10.83
N ILE A 61 -4.12 -4.16 11.92
CA ILE A 61 -5.52 -4.60 11.99
C ILE A 61 -6.35 -3.89 10.92
N GLY A 62 -6.20 -2.57 10.79
CA GLY A 62 -6.84 -1.79 9.74
C GLY A 62 -6.49 -2.27 8.34
N LEU A 63 -5.22 -2.61 8.09
CA LEU A 63 -4.79 -3.21 6.83
C LEU A 63 -5.45 -4.58 6.60
N ALA A 64 -5.49 -5.45 7.59
CA ALA A 64 -6.12 -6.76 7.46
C ALA A 64 -7.60 -6.65 7.09
N PHE A 65 -8.35 -5.78 7.77
CA PHE A 65 -9.74 -5.48 7.43
C PHE A 65 -9.88 -4.85 6.05
N GLY A 66 -8.99 -3.90 5.72
CA GLY A 66 -8.92 -3.27 4.41
C GLY A 66 -8.73 -4.29 3.29
N GLN A 67 -7.84 -5.26 3.45
CA GLN A 67 -7.62 -6.33 2.46
C GLN A 67 -8.85 -7.23 2.30
N ILE A 68 -9.50 -7.60 3.41
CA ILE A 68 -10.73 -8.42 3.39
C ILE A 68 -11.86 -7.72 2.64
N ILE A 69 -11.95 -6.40 2.71
CA ILE A 69 -13.02 -5.63 2.06
C ILE A 69 -12.62 -5.26 0.63
N VAL A 70 -11.48 -4.60 0.45
CA VAL A 70 -11.03 -4.04 -0.82
C VAL A 70 -10.66 -5.13 -1.83
N GLY A 71 -10.11 -6.26 -1.40
CA GLY A 71 -9.76 -7.38 -2.29
C GLY A 71 -10.97 -7.91 -3.07
N PRO A 72 -12.01 -8.43 -2.38
CA PRO A 72 -13.24 -8.90 -3.02
C PRO A 72 -13.96 -7.80 -3.81
N LEU A 73 -14.04 -6.57 -3.28
CA LEU A 73 -14.65 -5.45 -4.02
C LEU A 73 -13.90 -5.16 -5.32
N SER A 74 -12.56 -5.19 -5.31
CA SER A 74 -11.74 -5.02 -6.50
C SER A 74 -11.97 -6.13 -7.53
N ASP A 75 -12.16 -7.38 -7.09
CA ASP A 75 -12.46 -8.49 -7.99
C ASP A 75 -13.87 -8.40 -8.60
N ILE A 76 -14.86 -7.89 -7.85
CA ILE A 76 -16.25 -7.74 -8.32
C ILE A 76 -16.41 -6.55 -9.28
N PHE A 77 -15.83 -5.39 -8.94
CA PHE A 77 -16.04 -4.15 -9.69
C PHE A 77 -14.93 -3.83 -10.70
N GLY A 78 -13.71 -4.33 -10.47
CA GLY A 78 -12.53 -3.96 -11.24
C GLY A 78 -12.16 -4.93 -12.36
N ARG A 79 -12.57 -6.20 -12.28
CA ARG A 79 -12.37 -7.15 -13.39
C ARG A 79 -13.40 -6.89 -14.48
N LYS A 80 -12.96 -6.15 -15.51
CA LYS A 80 -13.65 -6.10 -16.79
C LYS A 80 -13.69 -7.54 -17.33
N ASN A 81 -14.84 -8.20 -17.24
CA ASN A 81 -15.09 -9.51 -17.85
C ASN A 81 -14.63 -9.45 -19.31
N ARG A 82 -13.53 -10.13 -19.63
CA ARG A 82 -13.29 -10.67 -20.97
C ARG A 82 -13.94 -12.06 -20.98
N PHE A 83 -15.26 -12.08 -21.08
CA PHE A 83 -15.98 -13.19 -21.70
C PHE A 83 -16.47 -12.70 -23.06
#